data_AF-V5IGX6-F1
#
_entry.id   AF-V5IGX6-F1
#
_cell.length_a   1.000
_cell.length_b   1.000
_cell.length_c   1.000
_cell.angle_alpha   90.00
_cell.angle_beta   90.00
_cell.angle_gamma   90.00
#
_symmetry.space_group_name_H-M   'P 1'
#
loop_
_entity.id
_entity.type
_entity.pdbx_description
1 polymer ?
#
loop_
_entity_poly.entity_id
_entity_poly.type
_entity_poly.pdbx_seq_one_letter_code
_entity_poly.pdbx_strand_id
1 'polypeptide(L)' 'VLILPAFQGEGVLSGMIPAYHCQRDIDPAGQIFCKLSGLQDATGYHLTTCEVRCLGSAKKLRLPKDVCPRSG' A
#
# COMPACT_ATOMS: atom_id res chain seq x y z
N VAL A 1 -4.93 -14.29 22.63
CA VAL A 1 -3.67 -14.30 21.82
C VAL A 1 -4.06 -14.01 20.38
N LEU A 2 -3.65 -12.87 19.81
CA LEU A 2 -3.88 -12.57 18.39
C LEU A 2 -2.68 -13.10 17.60
N ILE A 3 -2.90 -14.04 16.70
CA ILE A 3 -1.88 -14.58 15.80
C ILE A 3 -2.22 -14.06 14.39
N LEU A 4 -1.35 -13.22 13.84
CA LEU A 4 -1.47 -12.71 12.47
C LEU A 4 -0.69 -13.64 11.52
N PRO A 5 -1.29 -14.10 10.42
CA PRO A 5 -0.62 -14.98 9.47
C PRO A 5 0.52 -14.23 8.76
N ALA A 6 1.70 -14.88 8.69
CA ALA A 6 2.87 -14.36 7.99
C ALA A 6 2.67 -14.50 6.47
N PHE A 7 2.64 -13.37 5.76
CA PHE A 7 2.65 -13.34 4.30
C PHE A 7 4.09 -13.58 3.79
N GLN A 8 4.36 -14.76 3.24
CA GLN A 8 5.57 -15.03 2.46
C GLN A 8 5.43 -14.36 1.09
N GLY A 9 6.33 -13.42 0.80
CA GLY A 9 6.41 -12.74 -0.49
C GLY A 9 7.23 -13.53 -1.48
N GLU A 10 6.64 -13.85 -2.63
CA GLU A 10 7.36 -14.22 -3.84
C GLU A 10 7.04 -13.19 -4.93
N GLY A 11 8.07 -12.54 -5.45
CA GLY A 11 7.94 -11.45 -6.40
C GLY A 11 7.84 -11.92 -7.85
N VAL A 12 7.10 -11.17 -8.68
CA VAL A 12 7.32 -11.08 -10.13
C VAL A 12 7.01 -9.66 -10.63
N LEU A 13 7.95 -9.09 -11.39
CA LEU A 13 7.84 -7.84 -12.15
C LEU A 13 7.25 -8.14 -13.54
N SER A 14 6.25 -7.37 -14.01
CA SER A 14 6.15 -6.81 -15.39
C SER A 14 4.68 -6.53 -15.82
N GLY A 15 4.40 -5.26 -16.15
CA GLY A 15 3.80 -4.91 -17.45
C GLY A 15 2.31 -5.09 -17.74
N MET A 16 1.47 -5.55 -16.82
CA MET A 16 0.01 -5.61 -17.01
C MET A 16 -0.60 -5.43 -15.62
N ILE A 17 -1.63 -4.60 -15.42
CA ILE A 17 -2.31 -4.49 -14.11
C ILE A 17 -3.02 -5.82 -13.88
N PRO A 18 -2.45 -6.82 -13.17
CA PRO A 18 -3.26 -7.94 -12.78
C PRO A 18 -4.12 -7.37 -11.65
N ALA A 19 -5.34 -7.82 -11.48
CA ALA A 19 -5.95 -7.65 -10.17
C ALA A 19 -5.06 -8.45 -9.20
N TYR A 20 -4.03 -7.81 -8.62
CA TYR A 20 -3.22 -8.44 -7.58
C TYR A 20 -4.27 -8.91 -6.56
N HIS A 21 -4.33 -10.19 -6.24
CA HIS A 21 -5.40 -10.72 -5.38
C HIS A 21 -5.50 -9.97 -4.04
N CYS A 22 -4.41 -9.31 -3.62
CA CYS A 22 -4.33 -8.46 -2.43
C CYS A 22 -4.77 -7.00 -2.65
N GLN A 23 -4.95 -6.53 -3.90
CA GLN A 23 -5.33 -5.14 -4.19
C GLN A 23 -6.63 -4.76 -3.53
N ARG A 24 -7.62 -5.67 -3.58
CA ARG A 24 -8.92 -5.49 -2.92
C ARG A 24 -8.80 -5.29 -1.40
N ASP A 25 -7.76 -5.84 -0.79
CA ASP A 25 -7.52 -5.75 0.64
C ASP A 25 -6.62 -4.54 1.00
N ILE A 26 -5.67 -4.20 0.13
CA ILE A 26 -4.75 -3.06 0.29
C ILE A 26 -5.45 -1.74 -0.02
N ASP A 27 -6.35 -1.72 -1.02
CA ASP A 27 -7.04 -0.50 -1.47
C ASP A 27 -7.77 0.19 -0.32
N PRO A 28 -8.66 -0.48 0.44
CA PRO A 28 -9.33 0.13 1.58
C PRO A 28 -8.36 0.74 2.59
N ALA A 29 -7.23 0.09 2.86
CA ALA A 29 -6.24 0.58 3.81
C ALA A 29 -5.58 1.89 3.33
N GLY A 30 -5.21 1.98 2.06
CA GLY A 30 -4.68 3.22 1.51
C GLY A 30 -5.74 4.33 1.46
N GLN A 31 -6.99 4.03 1.13
CA GLN A 31 -8.07 5.03 1.17
C GLN A 31 -8.24 5.62 2.57
N ILE A 32 -8.29 4.75 3.60
CA ILE A 32 -8.40 5.17 5.00
C ILE A 32 -7.20 6.04 5.39
N PHE A 33 -5.98 5.62 5.03
CA PHE A 33 -4.78 6.39 5.32
C PHE A 33 -4.77 7.78 4.67
N CYS A 34 -5.18 7.88 3.41
CA CYS A 34 -5.29 9.17 2.71
C CYS A 34 -6.31 10.09 3.39
N LYS A 35 -7.48 9.58 3.77
CA LYS A 35 -8.52 10.32 4.49
C LYS A 35 -8.05 10.80 5.86
N LEU A 36 -7.37 9.95 6.62
CA LEU A 36 -6.76 10.33 7.91
C LEU A 36 -5.69 11.41 7.77
N SER A 37 -5.04 11.48 6.61
CA SER A 37 -4.06 12.52 6.26
C SER A 37 -4.71 13.81 5.72
N GLY A 38 -6.05 13.91 5.71
CA GLY A 38 -6.78 15.06 5.18
C GLY A 38 -6.84 15.12 3.64
N LEU A 39 -6.55 14.01 2.96
CA LEU A 39 -6.61 13.87 1.51
C LEU A 39 -7.82 13.02 1.09
N GLN A 40 -8.06 12.89 -0.22
CA GLN A 40 -9.20 12.15 -0.73
C GLN A 40 -8.87 10.65 -0.84
N ASP A 41 -8.96 10.09 -2.04
CA ASP A 41 -8.82 8.65 -2.25
C ASP A 41 -7.36 8.21 -2.51
N ALA A 42 -7.07 6.93 -2.38
CA ALA A 42 -5.78 6.38 -2.82
C ALA A 42 -5.76 6.23 -4.35
N THR A 43 -4.69 6.70 -4.99
CA THR A 43 -4.53 6.64 -6.46
C THR A 43 -3.38 5.75 -6.90
N GLY A 44 -2.57 5.25 -5.97
CA GLY A 44 -1.56 4.24 -6.25
C GLY A 44 -0.56 4.02 -5.12
N TYR A 45 0.17 2.92 -5.23
CA TYR A 45 1.14 2.46 -4.23
C TYR A 45 2.52 2.31 -4.86
N HIS A 46 3.55 2.76 -4.14
CA HIS A 46 4.95 2.54 -4.46
C HIS A 46 5.52 1.60 -3.41
N LEU A 47 5.39 0.29 -3.65
CA LEU A 47 5.75 -0.74 -2.67
C LEU A 47 7.24 -0.72 -2.32
N THR A 48 8.11 -0.47 -3.31
CA THR A 48 9.57 -0.40 -3.12
C THR A 48 10.00 0.71 -2.18
N THR A 49 9.35 1.88 -2.25
CA THR A 49 9.65 3.02 -1.38
C THR A 49 8.71 3.11 -0.18
N CYS A 50 7.75 2.20 -0.08
CA CYS A 50 6.67 2.18 0.90
C CYS A 50 5.91 3.52 0.98
N GLU A 51 5.46 4.00 -0.18
CA GLU A 51 4.71 5.25 -0.30
C GLU A 51 3.33 5.02 -0.95
N VAL A 52 2.37 5.86 -0.61
CA VAL A 52 1.04 5.92 -1.23
C VAL A 52 0.83 7.29 -1.87
N ARG A 53 0.17 7.30 -3.03
CA ARG A 53 -0.35 8.52 -3.66
C ARG A 53 -1.80 8.70 -3.27
N CYS A 54 -2.13 9.90 -2.85
CA CYS A 54 -3.49 10.28 -2.49
C CYS A 54 -3.98 11.36 -3.45
N LEU A 55 -5.27 11.30 -3.80
CA LEU A 55 -5.93 12.34 -4.57
C LEU A 55 -6.03 13.63 -3.73
N GLY A 56 -5.80 14.78 -4.38
CA GLY A 56 -5.74 16.08 -3.71
C GLY A 56 -4.32 16.50 -3.29
N SER A 57 -3.29 15.68 -3.55
CA SER A 57 -1.89 16.08 -3.39
C SER A 57 -1.00 15.45 -4.45
N ALA A 58 -0.03 16.23 -4.96
CA ALA A 58 1.05 15.69 -5.79
C ALA A 58 2.12 14.97 -4.95
N LYS A 59 2.14 15.20 -3.63
CA LYS A 59 3.12 14.60 -2.72
C LYS A 59 2.76 13.16 -2.42
N LYS A 60 3.77 12.29 -2.48
CA LYS A 60 3.66 10.92 -1.98
C LYS A 60 3.74 10.92 -0.46
N LEU A 61 2.87 10.14 0.19
CA LEU A 61 2.90 9.96 1.63
C LEU A 61 3.60 8.65 1.96
N ARG A 62 4.57 8.71 2.87
CA ARG A 62 5.24 7.51 3.36
C ARG A 62 4.33 6.77 4.34
N LEU A 63 4.18 5.47 4.13
CA LEU A 63 3.42 4.62 5.03
C LEU A 63 4.23 4.36 6.33
N PRO A 64 3.53 4.04 7.44
CA PRO A 64 4.16 3.64 8.69
C PRO A 64 5.16 2.50 8.48
N LYS A 65 6.28 2.51 9.20
CA LYS A 65 7.34 1.50 9.03
C LYS A 65 6.84 0.07 9.29
N ASP A 66 5.86 -0.09 10.18
CA ASP A 66 5.32 -1.39 10.59
C ASP A 66 4.52 -2.10 9.49
N VAL A 67 4.02 -1.36 8.51
CA VAL A 67 3.30 -1.91 7.34
C VAL A 67 4.20 -1.99 6.10
N CYS A 68 5.43 -1.48 6.20
CA CYS A 68 6.41 -1.60 5.13
C CYS A 68 7.09 -2.96 5.20
N PRO A 69 7.43 -3.58 4.05
CA PRO A 69 8.30 -4.73 4.06
C PRO A 69 9.61 -4.36 4.76
N ARG A 70 10.03 -5.18 5.73
CA ARG A 70 11.42 -5.14 6.20
C ARG A 70 12.27 -5.42 4.99
N SER A 71 13.17 -4.50 4.65
CA SER A 71 14.13 -4.70 3.57
C SER A 71 14.72 -6.10 3.68
N GLY A 72 14.57 -6.90 2.62
CA GLY A 72 15.20 -8.21 2.50
C GLY A 72 16.71 -8.08 2.48
#